data_AF-A0A951TXZ7-F1
#
_entry.id   AF-A0A951TXZ7-F1
#
_cell.length_a   1.000
_cell.length_b   1.000
_cell.length_c   1.000
_cell.angle_alpha   90.00
_cell.angle_beta   90.00
_cell.angle_gamma   90.00
#
_symmetry.space_group_name_H-M   'P 1'
#
loop_
_entity.id
_entity.type
_entity.pdbx_description
1 polymer ?
#
loop_
_entity_poly.entity_id
_entity_poly.type
_entity_poly.pdbx_seq_one_letter_code
_entity_poly.pdbx_strand_id
1 'polypeptide(L)'
;MTVVYNAYIVVPAATFAVAQISKFALAAFRGKLDFRYLYAPGGMPSVHSAIVTSLATTAFLVGGASSPLFGFSLVLALIVMYDSFGVRRAAGEQAAAINMIFESLERSRIRLETPNAHVREILGHQPEEVTMGAVLGIVLGCLFNYDHLGSVGAFLQATPAQPEIMAYVIISLVLIVGSIIAKLVIKRKKSQTLLKLGSQILVFGQTIGWLLLLASVLIYERASYFSWRLWSLIIFVGGIVWLVSLVAHWRPRLKVELEQEKELHRKRKWLTWGRRKK
;
A
#
# COMPACT_ATOMS: atom_id res chain seq x y z
N MET A 1 37.21 -23.93 9.84
CA MET A 1 36.84 -22.56 9.45
C MET A 1 35.47 -22.62 8.79
N THR A 2 34.40 -22.55 9.59
CA THR A 2 33.05 -22.35 9.05
C THR A 2 32.98 -20.90 8.61
N VAL A 3 32.87 -20.66 7.30
CA VAL A 3 32.45 -19.35 6.81
C VAL A 3 31.14 -19.04 7.53
N VAL A 4 31.12 -17.98 8.32
CA VAL A 4 29.97 -17.56 9.12
C VAL A 4 28.86 -17.21 8.13
N TYR A 5 27.95 -18.16 7.90
CA TYR A 5 26.75 -17.92 7.11
C TYR A 5 25.88 -16.91 7.87
N ASN A 6 25.89 -15.66 7.43
CA ASN A 6 25.03 -14.63 7.98
C ASN A 6 23.80 -14.47 7.08
N ALA A 7 22.68 -15.08 7.47
CA ALA A 7 21.42 -15.03 6.74
C ALA A 7 20.97 -13.59 6.43
N TYR A 8 21.27 -12.64 7.32
CA TYR A 8 20.93 -11.22 7.15
C TYR A 8 21.73 -10.52 6.03
N ILE A 9 22.82 -11.13 5.56
CA ILE A 9 23.62 -10.64 4.42
C ILE A 9 23.32 -11.48 3.18
N VAL A 10 23.37 -12.81 3.32
CA VAL A 10 23.25 -13.73 2.18
C VAL A 10 21.87 -13.66 1.53
N VAL A 11 20.79 -13.63 2.32
CA VAL A 11 19.42 -13.63 1.78
C VAL A 11 19.12 -12.32 1.02
N PRO A 12 19.43 -11.12 1.55
CA PRO A 12 19.30 -9.89 0.77
C PRO A 12 20.17 -9.84 -0.48
N ALA A 13 21.41 -10.32 -0.42
CA ALA A 13 22.31 -10.35 -1.58
C ALA A 13 21.82 -11.30 -2.68
N ALA A 14 21.35 -12.49 -2.31
CA ALA A 14 20.72 -13.43 -3.24
C ALA A 14 19.43 -12.86 -3.82
N THR A 15 18.61 -12.21 -2.99
CA THR A 15 17.38 -11.54 -3.42
C THR A 15 17.66 -10.42 -4.42
N PHE A 16 18.71 -9.62 -4.20
CA PHE A 16 19.17 -8.62 -5.17
C PHE A 16 19.51 -9.26 -6.52
N ALA A 17 20.32 -10.33 -6.52
CA ALA A 17 20.71 -11.02 -7.75
C ALA A 17 19.49 -11.59 -8.50
N VAL A 18 18.59 -12.28 -7.79
CA VAL A 18 17.37 -12.86 -8.37
C VAL A 18 16.45 -11.77 -8.93
N ALA A 19 16.26 -10.65 -8.21
CA ALA A 19 15.43 -9.55 -8.67
C ALA A 19 16.01 -8.89 -9.94
N GLN A 20 17.33 -8.72 -10.02
CA GLN A 20 18.00 -8.14 -11.17
C GLN A 20 17.93 -9.05 -12.41
N ILE A 21 18.14 -10.36 -12.21
CA ILE A 21 17.99 -11.37 -13.27
C ILE A 21 16.54 -11.42 -13.75
N SER A 22 15.57 -11.39 -12.82
CA SER A 22 14.14 -11.39 -13.15
C SER A 22 13.76 -10.18 -14.01
N LYS A 23 14.29 -8.99 -13.68
CA LYS A 23 14.07 -7.78 -14.47
C LYS A 23 14.62 -7.90 -15.88
N PHE A 24 15.85 -8.42 -16.03
CA PHE A 24 16.47 -8.66 -17.32
C PHE A 24 15.68 -9.68 -18.16
N ALA A 25 15.27 -10.80 -17.54
CA ALA A 25 14.47 -11.82 -18.20
C ALA A 25 13.12 -11.25 -18.70
N LEU A 26 12.42 -10.48 -17.87
CA LEU A 26 11.17 -9.83 -18.25
C LEU A 26 11.35 -8.83 -19.41
N ALA A 27 12.47 -8.10 -19.45
CA ALA A 27 12.79 -7.21 -20.56
C ALA A 27 13.09 -7.99 -21.86
N ALA A 28 13.85 -9.08 -21.75
CA ALA A 28 14.16 -9.99 -22.86
C ALA A 28 12.89 -10.62 -23.46
N PHE A 29 11.96 -11.10 -22.62
CA PHE A 29 10.66 -11.64 -23.07
C PHE A 29 9.79 -10.60 -23.77
N ARG A 30 9.99 -9.31 -23.47
CA ARG A 30 9.30 -8.19 -24.15
C ARG A 30 10.00 -7.74 -25.44
N GLY A 31 10.99 -8.50 -25.92
CA GLY A 31 11.76 -8.19 -27.13
C GLY A 31 12.76 -7.05 -26.95
N LYS A 32 13.02 -6.61 -25.72
CA LYS A 32 13.96 -5.52 -25.40
C LYS A 32 15.21 -6.11 -24.75
N LEU A 33 16.09 -6.68 -25.58
CA LEU A 33 17.42 -7.15 -25.17
C LEU A 33 18.37 -5.97 -24.97
N ASP A 34 18.13 -5.19 -23.92
CA ASP A 34 18.99 -4.08 -23.53
C ASP A 34 19.66 -4.42 -22.19
N PHE A 35 20.97 -4.64 -22.21
CA PHE A 35 21.77 -4.90 -21.00
C PHE A 35 21.71 -3.74 -20.01
N ARG A 36 21.25 -2.55 -20.42
CA ARG A 36 20.93 -1.45 -19.51
C ARG A 36 19.94 -1.86 -18.44
N TYR A 37 19.03 -2.82 -18.66
CA TYR A 37 18.12 -3.30 -17.63
C TYR A 37 18.81 -4.03 -16.45
N LEU A 38 20.08 -4.42 -16.58
CA LEU A 38 20.88 -4.97 -15.46
C LEU A 38 21.40 -3.91 -14.49
N TYR A 39 21.47 -2.64 -14.89
CA TYR A 39 22.00 -1.55 -14.06
C TYR A 39 21.12 -0.28 -14.07
N ALA A 40 20.06 -0.25 -14.87
CA ALA A 40 19.14 0.88 -14.94
C ALA A 40 18.28 0.97 -13.67
N PRO A 41 18.12 2.19 -13.11
CA PRO A 41 17.11 2.43 -12.08
C PRO A 41 15.70 2.27 -12.69
N GLY A 42 14.76 1.66 -11.97
CA GLY A 42 13.38 1.47 -12.45
C GLY A 42 13.05 0.05 -12.95
N GLY A 43 11.77 -0.27 -13.11
CA GLY A 43 11.28 -1.53 -13.68
C GLY A 43 10.83 -2.60 -12.68
N MET A 44 9.99 -3.53 -13.15
CA MET A 44 9.42 -4.66 -12.41
C MET A 44 10.37 -5.87 -12.38
N PRO A 45 10.55 -6.56 -11.23
CA PRO A 45 10.14 -6.19 -9.86
C PRO A 45 11.07 -5.14 -9.23
N SER A 46 10.57 -4.40 -8.24
CA SER A 46 11.39 -3.45 -7.48
C SER A 46 12.43 -4.18 -6.62
N VAL A 47 13.70 -3.96 -6.95
CA VAL A 47 14.85 -4.56 -6.24
C VAL A 47 14.97 -4.04 -4.80
N HIS A 48 14.77 -2.73 -4.59
CA HIS A 48 14.81 -2.12 -3.26
C HIS A 48 13.78 -2.76 -2.33
N SER A 49 12.56 -2.93 -2.84
CA SER A 49 11.43 -3.52 -2.11
C SER A 49 11.68 -5.00 -1.84
N ALA A 50 12.23 -5.75 -2.81
CA ALA A 50 12.58 -7.16 -2.63
C ALA A 50 13.66 -7.35 -1.56
N ILE A 51 14.73 -6.54 -1.57
CA ILE A 51 15.80 -6.62 -0.58
C ILE A 51 15.26 -6.39 0.84
N VAL A 52 14.60 -5.25 1.08
CA VAL A 52 14.19 -4.88 2.43
C VAL A 52 13.12 -5.83 2.99
N THR A 53 12.24 -6.36 2.14
CA THR A 53 11.24 -7.34 2.57
C THR A 53 11.87 -8.71 2.81
N SER A 54 12.84 -9.16 2.01
CA SER A 54 13.58 -10.39 2.29
C SER A 54 14.37 -10.32 3.61
N LEU A 55 14.93 -9.15 3.93
CA LEU A 55 15.60 -8.90 5.20
C LEU A 55 14.62 -8.94 6.37
N ALA A 56 13.47 -8.26 6.25
CA ALA A 56 12.43 -8.27 7.27
C ALA A 56 11.85 -9.68 7.50
N THR A 57 11.61 -10.44 6.43
CA THR A 57 11.19 -11.84 6.51
C THR A 57 12.26 -12.72 7.17
N THR A 58 13.53 -12.53 6.83
CA THR A 58 14.63 -13.26 7.48
C THR A 58 14.70 -12.94 8.98
N ALA A 59 14.59 -11.67 9.35
CA ALA A 59 14.61 -11.25 10.75
C ALA A 59 13.40 -11.79 11.54
N PHE A 60 12.24 -11.88 10.90
CA PHE A 60 11.06 -12.52 11.49
C PHE A 60 11.27 -14.01 11.72
N LEU A 61 11.74 -14.75 10.70
CA LEU A 61 11.87 -16.20 10.76
C LEU A 61 13.01 -16.65 11.69
N VAL A 62 14.14 -15.95 11.68
CA VAL A 62 15.32 -16.30 12.49
C VAL A 62 15.22 -15.74 13.90
N GLY A 63 14.79 -14.48 14.04
CA GLY A 63 14.77 -13.77 15.33
C GLY A 63 13.41 -13.75 16.03
N GLY A 64 12.32 -14.03 15.32
CA GLY A 64 10.95 -13.91 15.83
C GLY A 64 10.41 -12.48 15.79
N ALA A 65 9.09 -12.36 15.98
CA ALA A 65 8.36 -11.10 15.89
C ALA A 65 8.72 -10.08 16.99
N SER A 66 9.24 -10.54 18.13
CA SER A 66 9.66 -9.69 19.25
C SER A 66 11.12 -9.24 19.14
N SER A 67 11.85 -9.67 18.09
CA SER A 67 13.25 -9.31 17.92
C SER A 67 13.41 -7.82 17.56
N PRO A 68 14.36 -7.10 18.20
CA PRO A 68 14.71 -5.75 17.79
C PRO A 68 15.12 -5.65 16.31
N LEU A 69 15.79 -6.69 15.78
CA LEU A 69 16.19 -6.74 14.36
C LEU A 69 14.97 -6.84 13.43
N PHE A 70 13.95 -7.60 13.82
CA PHE A 70 12.70 -7.64 13.06
C PHE A 70 12.00 -6.28 13.08
N GLY A 71 11.87 -5.66 14.25
CA GLY A 71 11.27 -4.32 14.35
C GLY A 71 12.00 -3.28 13.49
N PHE A 72 13.33 -3.25 13.56
CA PHE A 72 14.15 -2.35 12.74
C PHE A 72 14.00 -2.60 11.24
N SER A 73 14.15 -3.86 10.80
CA SER A 73 14.06 -4.23 9.39
C SER A 73 12.66 -4.02 8.81
N LEU A 74 11.60 -4.24 9.59
CA LEU A 74 10.23 -3.95 9.18
C LEU A 74 10.01 -2.45 8.98
N VAL A 75 10.42 -1.60 9.93
CA VAL A 75 10.31 -0.15 9.80
C VAL A 75 11.12 0.35 8.60
N LEU A 76 12.35 -0.15 8.44
CA LEU A 76 13.18 0.15 7.27
C LEU A 76 12.49 -0.25 5.97
N ALA A 77 11.88 -1.43 5.91
CA ALA A 77 11.14 -1.89 4.74
C ALA A 77 9.96 -0.98 4.41
N LEU A 78 9.20 -0.55 5.42
CA LEU A 78 8.10 0.39 5.23
C LEU A 78 8.57 1.75 4.69
N ILE A 79 9.65 2.30 5.24
CA ILE A 79 10.23 3.58 4.79
C ILE A 79 10.71 3.47 3.34
N VAL A 80 11.48 2.42 3.00
CA VAL A 80 12.02 2.22 1.66
C VAL A 80 10.92 1.97 0.64
N MET A 81 9.89 1.18 1.00
CA MET A 81 8.73 1.01 0.13
C MET A 81 8.00 2.35 -0.06
N TYR A 82 7.76 3.12 1.00
CA TYR A 82 7.12 4.43 0.91
C TYR A 82 7.89 5.41 0.01
N ASP A 83 9.22 5.50 0.15
CA ASP A 83 10.07 6.33 -0.71
C ASP A 83 10.00 5.89 -2.18
N SER A 84 9.99 4.57 -2.42
CA SER A 84 9.91 4.00 -3.77
C SER A 84 8.57 4.31 -4.46
N PHE A 85 7.48 4.45 -3.71
CA PHE A 85 6.14 4.78 -4.22
C PHE A 85 5.88 6.29 -4.36
N GLY A 86 6.08 7.05 -3.28
CA GLY A 86 5.45 8.37 -3.10
C GLY A 86 6.34 9.53 -3.52
N VAL A 87 7.55 9.58 -2.99
CA VAL A 87 8.45 10.74 -3.17
C VAL A 87 9.01 10.79 -4.59
N ARG A 88 9.44 9.64 -5.13
CA ARG A 88 10.02 9.58 -6.48
C ARG A 88 9.01 9.87 -7.59
N ARG A 89 7.75 9.52 -7.39
CA ARG A 89 6.69 9.83 -8.37
C ARG A 89 6.44 11.33 -8.48
N ALA A 90 6.35 12.03 -7.34
CA ALA A 90 6.14 13.47 -7.32
C ALA A 90 7.31 14.22 -8.00
N ALA A 91 8.56 13.79 -7.75
CA ALA A 91 9.73 14.36 -8.41
C ALA A 91 9.72 14.12 -9.94
N GLY A 92 9.29 12.94 -10.39
CA GLY A 92 9.12 12.64 -11.81
C GLY A 92 8.03 13.49 -12.49
N GLU A 93 6.88 13.66 -11.84
CA GLU A 93 5.79 14.52 -12.33
C GLU A 93 6.23 15.99 -12.42
N GLN A 94 7.04 16.47 -11.47
CA GLN A 94 7.66 17.79 -11.53
C GLN A 94 8.67 17.93 -12.69
N ALA A 95 9.54 16.94 -12.88
CA ALA A 95 10.50 16.93 -13.99
C ALA A 95 9.80 16.98 -15.36
N ALA A 96 8.73 16.19 -15.53
CA ALA A 96 7.92 16.21 -16.75
C ALA A 96 7.25 17.56 -16.97
N ALA A 97 6.67 18.17 -15.91
CA ALA A 97 6.07 19.50 -16.01
C ALA A 97 7.10 20.57 -16.40
N ILE A 98 8.32 20.51 -15.87
CA ILE A 98 9.42 21.41 -16.22
C ILE A 98 9.81 21.24 -17.69
N ASN A 99 9.95 20.00 -18.17
CA ASN A 99 10.26 19.72 -19.58
C ASN A 99 9.17 20.25 -20.53
N MET A 100 7.89 20.12 -20.15
CA MET A 100 6.77 20.69 -20.94
C MET A 100 6.84 22.22 -21.02
N ILE A 101 7.25 22.89 -19.95
CA ILE A 101 7.46 24.34 -19.94
C ILE A 101 8.62 24.70 -20.88
N PHE A 102 9.74 23.99 -20.80
CA PHE A 102 10.87 24.20 -21.71
C PHE A 102 10.49 24.06 -23.18
N GLU A 103 9.80 22.97 -23.56
CA GLU A 103 9.32 22.77 -24.93
C GLU A 103 8.37 23.89 -25.40
N SER A 104 7.52 24.40 -24.51
CA SER A 104 6.57 25.48 -24.82
C SER A 104 7.27 26.82 -25.03
N LEU A 105 8.33 27.10 -24.25
CA LEU A 105 9.15 28.32 -24.37
C LEU A 105 9.99 28.31 -25.64
N GLU A 106 10.59 27.16 -25.98
CA GLU A 106 11.30 26.96 -27.25
C GLU A 106 10.37 27.17 -28.46
N ARG A 107 9.15 26.61 -28.42
CA ARG A 107 8.13 26.83 -29.46
C ARG A 107 7.73 28.30 -29.59
N SER A 108 7.79 29.05 -28.49
CA SER A 108 7.49 30.49 -28.45
C SER A 108 8.70 31.38 -28.83
N ARG A 109 9.82 30.78 -29.25
CA ARG A 109 11.10 31.45 -29.58
C ARG A 109 11.64 32.35 -28.46
N ILE A 110 11.31 32.06 -27.21
CA ILE A 110 11.91 32.76 -26.06
C ILE A 110 13.29 32.14 -25.86
N ARG A 111 14.34 32.95 -26.00
CA ARG A 111 15.73 32.48 -25.91
C ARG A 111 16.07 32.22 -24.45
N LEU A 112 16.25 30.96 -24.10
CA LEU A 112 16.72 30.55 -22.79
C LEU A 112 18.25 30.61 -22.76
N GLU A 113 18.81 31.09 -21.65
CA GLU A 113 20.27 31.14 -21.42
C GLU A 113 20.91 29.74 -21.38
N THR A 114 20.10 28.70 -21.14
CA THR A 114 20.53 27.29 -21.08
C THR A 114 19.73 26.45 -22.08
N PRO A 115 20.25 26.22 -23.32
CA PRO A 115 19.48 25.64 -24.43
C PRO A 115 19.17 24.14 -24.33
N ASN A 116 19.47 23.46 -23.22
CA ASN A 116 19.34 22.00 -23.08
C ASN A 116 19.14 21.57 -21.62
N ALA A 117 18.41 22.36 -20.82
CA ALA A 117 18.15 22.06 -19.42
C ALA A 117 17.02 21.03 -19.20
N HIS A 118 16.93 20.00 -20.07
CA HIS A 118 15.97 18.92 -19.87
C HIS A 118 16.30 18.16 -18.59
N VAL A 119 15.35 18.14 -17.67
CA VAL A 119 15.48 17.42 -16.41
C VAL A 119 15.19 15.94 -16.69
N ARG A 120 16.03 15.04 -16.17
CA ARG A 120 15.74 13.59 -16.25
C ARG A 120 14.42 13.30 -15.55
N GLU A 121 13.46 12.80 -16.30
CA GLU A 121 12.19 12.30 -15.78
C GLU A 121 12.43 10.97 -15.07
N ILE A 122 12.74 11.04 -13.77
CA ILE A 122 12.80 9.85 -12.93
C ILE A 122 11.34 9.47 -12.63
N LEU A 123 10.78 8.59 -13.46
CA LEU A 123 9.52 7.94 -13.15
C LEU A 123 9.75 7.10 -11.89
N GLY A 124 9.13 7.51 -10.77
CA GLY A 124 9.04 6.65 -9.59
C GLY A 124 8.49 5.26 -9.97
N HIS A 125 8.81 4.25 -9.17
CA HIS A 125 8.31 2.90 -9.42
C HIS A 125 6.78 2.89 -9.40
N GLN A 126 6.18 2.15 -10.33
CA GLN A 126 4.73 1.94 -10.30
C GLN A 126 4.37 1.18 -9.02
N PRO A 127 3.18 1.41 -8.42
CA PRO A 127 2.82 0.71 -7.21
C PRO A 127 2.86 -0.82 -7.35
N GLU A 128 2.51 -1.31 -8.53
CA GLU A 128 2.56 -2.74 -8.87
C GLU A 128 4.00 -3.29 -8.85
N GLU A 129 5.00 -2.50 -9.22
CA GLU A 129 6.42 -2.92 -9.23
C GLU A 129 6.96 -3.11 -7.81
N VAL A 130 6.60 -2.21 -6.90
CA VAL A 130 6.99 -2.29 -5.49
C VAL A 130 6.26 -3.43 -4.79
N THR A 131 4.97 -3.63 -5.06
CA THR A 131 4.21 -4.77 -4.53
C THR A 131 4.79 -6.09 -5.02
N MET A 132 5.12 -6.21 -6.31
CA MET A 132 5.75 -7.43 -6.84
C MET A 132 7.15 -7.64 -6.24
N GLY A 133 7.91 -6.57 -6.03
CA GLY A 133 9.19 -6.63 -5.32
C GLY A 133 9.02 -7.15 -3.88
N ALA A 134 8.06 -6.61 -3.14
CA ALA A 134 7.76 -7.03 -1.78
C ALA A 134 7.36 -8.52 -1.71
N VAL A 135 6.49 -8.98 -2.63
CA VAL A 135 6.11 -10.39 -2.72
C VAL A 135 7.32 -11.26 -3.02
N LEU A 136 8.15 -10.88 -4.00
CA LEU A 136 9.37 -11.61 -4.33
C LEU A 136 10.31 -11.71 -3.13
N GLY A 137 10.52 -10.62 -2.39
CA GLY A 137 11.37 -10.60 -1.21
C GLY A 137 10.85 -11.48 -0.07
N ILE A 138 9.53 -11.47 0.18
CA ILE A 138 8.91 -12.39 1.15
C ILE A 138 9.11 -13.84 0.74
N VAL A 139 8.85 -14.17 -0.53
CA VAL A 139 8.99 -15.54 -1.06
C VAL A 139 10.43 -16.02 -0.93
N LEU A 140 11.41 -15.21 -1.34
CA LEU A 140 12.82 -15.58 -1.23
C LEU A 140 13.27 -15.64 0.24
N GLY A 141 12.83 -14.71 1.08
CA GLY A 141 13.07 -14.76 2.52
C GLY A 141 12.58 -16.06 3.16
N CYS A 142 11.38 -16.52 2.79
CA CYS A 142 10.83 -17.80 3.22
C CYS A 142 11.61 -18.99 2.64
N LEU A 143 11.97 -18.93 1.35
CA LEU A 143 12.68 -20.02 0.67
C LEU A 143 14.08 -20.24 1.26
N PHE A 144 14.85 -19.18 1.48
CA PHE A 144 16.19 -19.28 2.05
C PHE A 144 16.20 -19.62 3.56
N ASN A 145 15.08 -19.40 4.26
CA ASN A 145 14.92 -19.74 5.68
C ASN A 145 13.83 -20.81 5.86
N TYR A 146 13.73 -21.78 4.94
CA TYR A 146 12.66 -22.77 4.93
C TYR A 146 12.62 -23.62 6.22
N ASP A 147 13.78 -23.90 6.81
CA ASP A 147 13.91 -24.61 8.09
C ASP A 147 13.22 -23.88 9.25
N HIS A 148 13.04 -22.56 9.14
CA HIS A 148 12.41 -21.72 10.15
C HIS A 148 10.92 -21.46 9.89
N LEU A 149 10.31 -22.01 8.83
CA LEU A 149 8.90 -21.76 8.50
C LEU A 149 7.92 -22.22 9.59
N GLY A 150 8.29 -23.21 10.41
CA GLY A 150 7.51 -23.63 11.57
C GLY A 150 7.28 -22.51 12.59
N SER A 151 8.20 -21.53 12.67
CA SER A 151 8.07 -20.35 13.52
C SER A 151 6.86 -19.49 13.18
N VAL A 152 6.44 -19.46 11.90
CA VAL A 152 5.25 -18.71 11.47
C VAL A 152 3.99 -19.35 12.05
N GLY A 153 3.88 -20.68 11.97
CA GLY A 153 2.75 -21.41 12.55
C GLY A 153 2.68 -21.24 14.06
N ALA A 154 3.83 -21.37 14.73
CA ALA A 154 3.94 -21.14 16.18
C ALA A 154 3.55 -19.70 16.56
N PHE A 155 3.98 -18.71 15.79
CA PHE A 155 3.58 -17.32 15.99
C PHE A 155 2.06 -17.13 15.83
N LEU A 156 1.46 -17.65 14.77
CA LEU A 156 0.02 -17.49 14.51
C LEU A 156 -0.88 -18.14 15.56
N GLN A 157 -0.43 -19.26 16.13
CA GLN A 157 -1.13 -19.99 17.19
C GLN A 157 -0.82 -19.46 18.60
N ALA A 158 0.25 -18.67 18.76
CA ALA A 158 0.61 -18.09 20.04
C ALA A 158 -0.48 -17.13 20.53
N THR A 159 -0.63 -17.07 21.85
CA THR A 159 -1.52 -16.10 22.48
C THR A 159 -0.96 -14.68 22.33
N PRO A 160 -1.76 -13.70 21.86
CA PRO A 160 -1.35 -12.30 21.79
C PRO A 160 -0.88 -11.79 23.16
N ALA A 161 0.16 -10.97 23.16
CA ALA A 161 0.63 -10.33 24.38
C ALA A 161 -0.35 -9.22 24.83
N GLN A 162 -0.34 -8.86 26.12
CA GLN A 162 -1.19 -7.79 26.65
C GLN A 162 -1.11 -6.47 25.86
N PRO A 163 0.08 -5.97 25.46
CA PRO A 163 0.16 -4.77 24.62
C PRO A 163 -0.52 -4.91 23.25
N GLU A 164 -0.54 -6.11 22.68
CA GLU A 164 -1.19 -6.38 21.40
C GLU A 164 -2.72 -6.36 21.53
N ILE A 165 -3.24 -6.97 22.59
CA ILE A 165 -4.68 -6.92 22.91
C ILE A 165 -5.12 -5.46 23.09
N MET A 166 -4.33 -4.66 23.83
CA MET A 166 -4.61 -3.23 24.00
C MET A 166 -4.57 -2.47 22.66
N ALA A 167 -3.63 -2.78 21.78
CA ALA A 167 -3.59 -2.18 20.45
C ALA A 167 -4.86 -2.52 19.63
N TYR A 168 -5.33 -3.76 19.66
CA TYR A 168 -6.57 -4.17 18.99
C TYR A 168 -7.79 -3.43 19.54
N VAL A 169 -7.89 -3.27 20.86
CA VAL A 169 -8.95 -2.47 21.50
C VAL A 169 -8.89 -1.02 21.03
N ILE A 170 -7.72 -0.37 21.07
CA ILE A 170 -7.56 1.03 20.65
C ILE A 170 -7.97 1.21 19.18
N ILE A 171 -7.47 0.35 18.28
CA ILE A 171 -7.80 0.40 16.86
C ILE A 171 -9.32 0.22 16.66
N SER A 172 -9.93 -0.73 17.37
CA SER A 172 -11.37 -0.98 17.29
C SER A 172 -12.20 0.23 17.72
N LEU A 173 -11.81 0.90 18.81
CA LEU A 173 -12.48 2.10 19.31
C LEU A 173 -12.34 3.27 18.32
N VAL A 174 -11.13 3.46 17.76
CA VAL A 174 -10.89 4.49 16.73
C VAL A 174 -11.78 4.24 15.51
N LEU A 175 -11.90 2.99 15.05
CA LEU A 175 -12.77 2.65 13.92
C LEU A 175 -14.25 2.90 14.21
N ILE A 176 -14.73 2.50 15.40
CA ILE A 176 -16.14 2.69 15.80
C ILE A 176 -16.45 4.18 15.96
N VAL A 177 -15.70 4.88 16.82
CA VAL A 177 -15.94 6.29 17.15
C VAL A 177 -15.69 7.18 15.94
N GLY A 178 -14.60 6.96 15.22
CA GLY A 178 -14.28 7.67 13.99
C GLY A 178 -15.39 7.53 12.94
N SER A 179 -15.98 6.34 12.81
CA SER A 179 -17.11 6.11 11.89
C SER A 179 -18.41 6.79 12.37
N ILE A 180 -18.68 6.86 13.67
CA ILE A 180 -19.84 7.59 14.19
C ILE A 180 -19.70 9.09 13.88
N ILE A 181 -18.54 9.67 14.18
CA ILE A 181 -18.25 11.10 13.96
C ILE A 181 -18.33 11.41 12.46
N ALA A 182 -17.69 10.61 11.61
CA ALA A 182 -17.71 10.82 10.18
C ALA A 182 -19.12 10.65 9.58
N LYS A 183 -20.00 9.81 10.15
CA LYS A 183 -21.42 9.73 9.78
C LYS A 183 -22.17 11.04 10.01
N LEU A 184 -21.90 11.71 11.13
CA LEU A 184 -22.49 13.01 11.46
C LEU A 184 -22.01 14.11 10.49
N VAL A 185 -20.74 14.07 10.09
CA VAL A 185 -20.16 15.01 9.12
C VAL A 185 -20.71 14.77 7.72
N ILE A 186 -20.76 13.50 7.28
CA ILE A 186 -21.23 13.12 5.94
C ILE A 186 -22.69 13.49 5.74
N LYS A 187 -23.56 13.39 6.76
CA LYS A 187 -24.98 13.80 6.69
C LYS A 187 -25.17 15.27 6.25
N ARG A 188 -24.15 16.12 6.39
CA ARG A 188 -24.18 17.52 5.94
C ARG A 188 -23.83 17.72 4.46
N LYS A 189 -23.39 16.67 3.74
CA LYS A 189 -23.04 16.76 2.31
C LYS A 189 -24.31 16.77 1.45
N LYS A 190 -24.32 17.61 0.40
CA LYS A 190 -25.44 17.73 -0.54
C LYS A 190 -25.49 16.64 -1.61
N SER A 191 -24.37 15.95 -1.88
CA SER A 191 -24.29 14.92 -2.91
C SER A 191 -24.74 13.56 -2.37
N GLN A 192 -25.79 13.00 -2.96
CA GLN A 192 -26.32 11.66 -2.73
C GLN A 192 -25.29 10.57 -3.04
N THR A 193 -24.48 10.76 -4.08
CA THR A 193 -23.42 9.81 -4.45
C THR A 193 -22.37 9.69 -3.35
N LEU A 194 -21.88 10.83 -2.85
CA LEU A 194 -20.91 10.87 -1.75
C LEU A 194 -21.50 10.39 -0.42
N LEU A 195 -22.80 10.64 -0.19
CA LEU A 195 -23.51 10.11 0.98
C LEU A 195 -23.57 8.58 0.96
N LYS A 196 -23.86 7.96 -0.19
CA LYS A 196 -23.90 6.49 -0.34
C LYS A 196 -22.54 5.85 -0.12
N LEU A 197 -21.51 6.32 -0.82
CA LEU A 197 -20.14 5.83 -0.66
C LEU A 197 -19.67 6.02 0.80
N GLY A 198 -19.84 7.22 1.34
CA GLY A 198 -19.49 7.52 2.72
C GLY A 198 -20.20 6.60 3.70
N SER A 199 -21.50 6.39 3.55
CA SER A 199 -22.26 5.48 4.43
C SER A 199 -21.75 4.04 4.37
N GLN A 200 -21.37 3.52 3.19
CA GLN A 200 -20.83 2.17 3.08
C GLN A 200 -19.48 2.03 3.80
N ILE A 201 -18.58 3.01 3.64
CA ILE A 201 -17.29 3.04 4.35
C ILE A 201 -17.51 3.03 5.87
N LEU A 202 -18.46 3.83 6.36
CA LEU A 202 -18.70 4.00 7.80
C LEU A 202 -19.33 2.77 8.44
N VAL A 203 -20.36 2.19 7.81
CA VAL A 203 -20.97 0.94 8.31
C VAL A 203 -19.92 -0.15 8.38
N PHE A 204 -19.05 -0.22 7.37
CA PHE A 204 -17.99 -1.21 7.36
C PHE A 204 -16.92 -1.00 8.43
N GLY A 205 -16.42 0.24 8.58
CA GLY A 205 -15.49 0.59 9.65
C GLY A 205 -16.04 0.20 11.03
N GLN A 206 -17.34 0.39 11.25
CA GLN A 206 -18.02 -0.07 12.45
C GLN A 206 -18.08 -1.59 12.55
N THR A 207 -18.42 -2.32 11.48
CA THR A 207 -18.46 -3.80 11.52
C THR A 207 -17.10 -4.42 11.84
N ILE A 208 -16.01 -3.95 11.22
CA ILE A 208 -14.66 -4.40 11.60
C ILE A 208 -14.38 -4.02 13.04
N GLY A 209 -14.65 -2.77 13.42
CA GLY A 209 -14.41 -2.29 14.77
C GLY A 209 -15.09 -3.17 15.82
N TRP A 210 -16.37 -3.49 15.65
CA TRP A 210 -17.10 -4.37 16.56
C TRP A 210 -16.54 -5.80 16.58
N LEU A 211 -16.19 -6.36 15.42
CA LEU A 211 -15.59 -7.70 15.35
C LEU A 211 -14.23 -7.75 16.05
N LEU A 212 -13.39 -6.74 15.84
CA LEU A 212 -12.07 -6.65 16.45
C LEU A 212 -12.17 -6.42 17.97
N LEU A 213 -13.12 -5.59 18.41
CA LEU A 213 -13.38 -5.37 19.84
C LEU A 213 -13.86 -6.66 20.50
N LEU A 214 -14.82 -7.35 19.90
CA LEU A 214 -15.33 -8.63 20.39
C LEU A 214 -14.20 -9.67 20.46
N ALA A 215 -13.40 -9.81 19.40
CA ALA A 215 -12.25 -10.71 19.39
C ALA A 215 -11.26 -10.36 20.51
N SER A 216 -11.00 -9.07 20.74
CA SER A 216 -10.08 -8.61 21.80
C SER A 216 -10.58 -8.99 23.20
N VAL A 217 -11.88 -8.83 23.46
CA VAL A 217 -12.51 -9.24 24.74
C VAL A 217 -12.44 -10.76 24.91
N LEU A 218 -12.74 -11.54 23.86
CA LEU A 218 -12.68 -12.99 23.92
C LEU A 218 -11.26 -13.53 24.12
N ILE A 219 -10.25 -12.86 23.53
CA ILE A 219 -8.84 -13.16 23.79
C ILE A 219 -8.48 -12.87 25.25
N TYR A 220 -8.94 -11.73 25.79
CA TYR A 220 -8.70 -11.33 27.18
C TYR A 220 -9.28 -12.33 28.19
N GLU A 221 -10.51 -12.80 27.95
CA GLU A 221 -11.18 -13.84 28.73
C GLU A 221 -10.62 -15.26 28.48
N ARG A 222 -9.52 -15.38 27.71
CA ARG A 222 -8.86 -16.66 27.35
C ARG A 222 -9.82 -17.70 26.76
N ALA A 223 -10.79 -17.26 25.97
CA ALA A 223 -11.65 -18.18 25.23
C ALA A 223 -10.78 -19.03 24.28
N SER A 224 -10.76 -20.35 24.47
CA SER A 224 -9.84 -21.28 23.80
C SER A 224 -9.79 -21.07 22.28
N TYR A 225 -10.95 -20.91 21.65
CA TYR A 225 -11.07 -20.69 20.21
C TYR A 225 -10.50 -19.36 19.72
N PHE A 226 -10.63 -18.27 20.48
CA PHE A 226 -10.20 -16.93 20.06
C PHE A 226 -8.79 -16.57 20.52
N SER A 227 -8.18 -17.38 21.39
CA SER A 227 -6.89 -17.10 22.00
C SER A 227 -5.72 -16.94 21.03
N TRP A 228 -5.84 -17.36 19.76
CA TRP A 228 -4.77 -17.32 18.76
C TRP A 228 -4.71 -15.99 18.00
N ARG A 229 -3.50 -15.54 17.66
CA ARG A 229 -3.26 -14.37 16.78
C ARG A 229 -3.92 -14.50 15.40
N LEU A 230 -4.22 -15.73 14.96
CA LEU A 230 -4.85 -15.98 13.68
C LEU A 230 -6.17 -15.20 13.48
N TRP A 231 -7.00 -15.08 14.52
CA TRP A 231 -8.31 -14.42 14.40
C TRP A 231 -8.21 -12.92 14.18
N SER A 232 -7.32 -12.24 14.92
CA SER A 232 -7.11 -10.80 14.72
C SER A 232 -6.58 -10.49 13.32
N LEU A 233 -5.71 -11.36 12.81
CA LEU A 233 -5.19 -11.27 11.44
C LEU A 233 -6.27 -11.52 10.38
N ILE A 234 -7.14 -12.51 10.56
CA ILE A 234 -8.26 -12.78 9.63
C ILE A 234 -9.19 -11.56 9.55
N ILE A 235 -9.57 -11.00 10.69
CA ILE A 235 -10.43 -9.80 10.75
C ILE A 235 -9.76 -8.63 10.05
N PHE A 236 -8.46 -8.42 10.29
CA PHE A 236 -7.70 -7.33 9.68
C PHE A 236 -7.54 -7.50 8.15
N VAL A 237 -7.15 -8.69 7.68
CA VAL A 237 -6.97 -8.99 6.26
C VAL A 237 -8.31 -8.94 5.52
N GLY A 238 -9.36 -9.54 6.07
CA GLY A 238 -10.73 -9.42 5.54
C GLY A 238 -11.15 -7.95 5.44
N GLY A 239 -10.74 -7.15 6.42
CA GLY A 239 -10.93 -5.71 6.43
C GLY A 239 -10.31 -4.98 5.23
N ILE A 240 -9.04 -5.27 4.95
CA ILE A 240 -8.29 -4.71 3.82
C ILE A 240 -8.88 -5.15 2.48
N VAL A 241 -9.15 -6.45 2.31
CA VAL A 241 -9.67 -7.01 1.06
C VAL A 241 -10.99 -6.34 0.67
N TRP A 242 -11.88 -6.16 1.64
CA TRP A 242 -13.14 -5.47 1.40
C TRP A 242 -12.94 -4.00 1.05
N LEU A 243 -12.01 -3.29 1.72
CA LEU A 243 -11.73 -1.89 1.41
C LEU A 243 -11.20 -1.73 -0.02
N VAL A 244 -10.32 -2.63 -0.46
CA VAL A 244 -9.84 -2.69 -1.84
C VAL A 244 -11.01 -2.97 -2.81
N SER A 245 -11.88 -3.93 -2.50
CA SER A 245 -13.07 -4.25 -3.30
C SER A 245 -14.02 -3.06 -3.42
N LEU A 246 -14.26 -2.33 -2.33
CA LEU A 246 -15.07 -1.13 -2.31
C LEU A 246 -14.47 -0.04 -3.20
N VAL A 247 -13.16 0.22 -3.08
CA VAL A 247 -12.46 1.19 -3.93
C VAL A 247 -12.55 0.78 -5.39
N ALA A 248 -12.33 -0.48 -5.72
CA ALA A 248 -12.44 -1.00 -7.08
C ALA A 248 -13.87 -0.83 -7.65
N HIS A 249 -14.89 -1.06 -6.83
CA HIS A 249 -16.29 -0.88 -7.19
C HIS A 249 -16.65 0.59 -7.49
N TRP A 250 -16.18 1.51 -6.64
CA TRP A 250 -16.56 2.93 -6.73
C TRP A 250 -15.68 3.75 -7.66
N ARG A 251 -14.41 3.38 -7.85
CA ARG A 251 -13.45 4.13 -8.69
C ARG A 251 -13.99 4.49 -10.09
N PRO A 252 -14.60 3.57 -10.88
CA PRO A 252 -15.15 3.93 -12.19
C PRO A 252 -16.49 4.68 -12.11
N ARG A 253 -17.31 4.44 -11.08
CA ARG A 253 -18.67 5.01 -10.96
C ARG A 253 -18.68 6.43 -10.43
N LEU A 254 -17.72 6.76 -9.58
CA LEU A 254 -17.70 8.02 -8.82
C LEU A 254 -17.77 9.24 -9.75
N LYS A 255 -16.98 9.26 -10.83
CA LYS A 255 -16.97 10.39 -11.77
C LYS A 255 -18.29 10.52 -12.53
N VAL A 256 -18.82 9.40 -13.03
CA VAL A 256 -20.05 9.35 -13.82
C VAL A 256 -21.26 9.76 -12.99
N GLU A 257 -21.42 9.17 -11.80
CA GLU A 257 -22.55 9.47 -10.91
C GLU A 257 -22.53 10.92 -10.40
N LEU A 258 -21.34 11.47 -10.11
CA LEU A 258 -21.20 12.88 -9.73
C LEU A 258 -21.55 13.84 -10.86
N GLU A 259 -21.20 13.52 -12.11
CA GLU A 259 -21.56 14.33 -13.27
C GLU A 259 -23.07 14.29 -13.55
N GLN A 260 -23.69 13.11 -13.48
CA GLN A 260 -25.14 12.94 -13.60
C GLN A 260 -25.89 13.70 -12.50
N GLU A 261 -25.41 13.62 -11.26
CA GLU A 261 -26.01 14.33 -10.14
C GLU A 261 -25.94 15.86 -10.30
N LYS A 262 -24.79 16.38 -10.77
CA LYS A 262 -24.64 17.81 -11.10
C LYS A 262 -25.60 18.24 -12.21
N GLU A 263 -25.77 17.42 -13.24
CA GLU A 263 -26.70 17.70 -14.33
C GLU A 263 -28.15 17.70 -13.86
N LEU A 264 -28.55 16.73 -13.03
CA LEU A 264 -29.87 16.67 -12.44
C LEU A 264 -30.15 17.90 -11.56
N HIS A 265 -29.16 18.34 -10.79
CA HIS A 265 -29.24 19.57 -9.99
C HIS A 265 -29.42 20.82 -10.87
N ARG A 266 -28.71 20.90 -12.00
CA ARG A 266 -28.89 21.99 -12.99
C ARG A 266 -30.30 21.99 -13.58
N LYS A 267 -30.80 20.82 -14.02
CA LYS A 267 -32.16 20.67 -14.56
C LYS A 267 -33.24 21.07 -13.53
N ARG A 268 -33.12 20.62 -12.27
CA ARG A 268 -34.04 21.02 -11.19
C ARG A 268 -34.03 22.54 -10.96
N LYS A 269 -32.85 23.17 -10.91
CA LYS A 269 -32.72 24.62 -10.72
C LYS A 269 -33.41 25.40 -11.85
N TRP A 270 -33.27 24.94 -13.09
CA TRP A 270 -33.92 25.56 -14.25
C TRP A 270 -35.45 25.47 -14.18
N LEU A 271 -36.00 24.29 -13.87
CA LEU A 271 -37.45 24.09 -13.69
C LEU A 271 -38.04 24.95 -12.56
N THR A 272 -37.32 25.12 -11.45
CA THR A 272 -37.76 26.00 -10.35
C THR A 272 -37.65 27.48 -10.67
N TRP A 273 -36.73 27.89 -11.55
CA TRP A 273 -36.57 29.28 -11.97
C TRP A 273 -37.70 29.71 -12.92
N GLY A 274 -38.13 28.83 -13.83
CA GLY A 274 -39.26 29.09 -14.73
C GLY A 274 -40.60 29.28 -14.00
N ARG A 275 -40.78 28.69 -12.81
CA ARG A 275 -41.97 28.88 -11.97
C ARG A 275 -41.98 30.16 -11.14
N ARG A 276 -40.84 30.83 -10.94
CA ARG A 276 -40.75 32.11 -10.20
C ARG A 276 -41.01 33.34 -11.08
N LYS A 277 -41.15 33.16 -12.40
CA LYS A 277 -41.37 34.23 -13.39
C LYS A 277 -42.80 34.31 -13.92
N LYS A 278 -43.73 33.55 -13.35
CA LYS A 278 -45.18 33.70 -13.53
C LYS A 278 -45.76 34.13 -12.19
#